data_AF-A0AAV8QKT3-F1
#
_entry.id   AF-A0AAV8QKT3-F1
#
_cell.length_a   1.000
_cell.length_b   1.000
_cell.length_c   1.000
_cell.angle_alpha   90.00
_cell.angle_beta   90.00
_cell.angle_gamma   90.00
#
_symmetry.space_group_name_H-M   'P 1'
#
loop_
_entity.id
_entity.type
_entity.pdbx_description
1 polymer ?
#
loop_
_entity_poly.entity_id
_entity_poly.type
_entity_poly.pdbx_seq_one_letter_code
_entity_poly.pdbx_strand_id
1 'polypeptide(L)'
;MASSLRLLLPLLLLLICSIHGGRGQPCSTSDIRVEQRTTGASVEGQPEYQVTVSNTCDCPQSKVMLLCYGLNSVTDVDPRAIKPVDAKLCAVAGGRPLSKGTPVKFKYAWKTPQDFPVVSSEIHC
;
A
#
# COMPACT_ATOMS: atom_id res chain seq x y z
N MET A 1 63.43 24.07 3.73
CA MET A 1 62.61 23.32 4.70
C MET A 1 61.41 22.80 3.93
N ALA A 2 61.48 21.53 3.56
CA ALA A 2 60.55 20.90 2.65
C ALA A 2 59.38 20.27 3.43
N SER A 3 58.25 20.22 2.75
CA SER A 3 57.25 19.15 2.91
C SER A 3 56.50 19.10 4.23
N SER A 4 55.44 19.90 4.36
CA SER A 4 54.39 19.62 5.35
C SER A 4 52.97 19.92 4.89
N LEU A 5 52.74 20.39 3.65
CA LEU A 5 51.40 20.79 3.18
C LEU A 5 50.81 19.90 2.08
N ARG A 6 51.11 18.59 2.09
CA ARG A 6 50.53 17.63 1.11
C ARG A 6 49.70 16.50 1.72
N LEU A 7 49.54 16.49 3.04
CA LEU A 7 48.75 15.47 3.76
C LEU A 7 47.37 15.93 4.22
N LEU A 8 47.01 17.21 4.02
CA LEU A 8 45.69 17.72 4.39
C LEU A 8 44.63 17.57 3.29
N LEU A 9 45.04 17.33 2.03
CA LEU A 9 44.11 17.19 0.91
C LEU A 9 43.37 15.84 0.81
N PRO A 10 43.95 14.66 1.16
CA PRO A 10 43.21 13.40 1.02
C PRO A 10 42.25 13.15 2.20
N LEU A 11 42.43 13.83 3.33
CA LEU A 11 41.55 13.68 4.51
C LEU A 11 40.21 14.41 4.32
N LEU A 12 40.20 15.52 3.57
CA LEU A 12 38.98 16.28 3.26
C LEU A 12 38.07 15.53 2.26
N LEU A 13 38.65 14.66 1.41
CA LEU A 13 37.92 13.83 0.44
C LEU A 13 37.31 12.55 1.05
N LEU A 14 37.71 12.14 2.26
CA LEU A 14 37.12 11.01 2.99
C LEU A 14 35.86 11.40 3.78
N LEU A 15 35.62 12.70 3.99
CA LEU A 15 34.42 13.21 4.68
C LEU A 15 33.16 13.28 3.77
N ILE A 16 33.31 13.00 2.47
CA ILE A 16 32.21 13.00 1.49
C ILE A 16 31.54 11.62 1.35
N CYS A 17 32.01 10.60 2.09
CA CYS A 17 31.41 9.26 2.12
C CYS A 17 30.25 9.10 3.11
N SER A 18 29.60 10.21 3.53
CA SER A 18 28.27 10.15 4.14
C SER A 18 27.24 9.88 3.05
N ILE A 19 27.30 8.68 2.46
CA ILE A 19 26.37 8.22 1.44
C ILE A 19 25.05 7.90 2.14
N HIS A 20 24.12 8.85 2.03
CA HIS A 20 22.67 8.69 1.87
C HIS A 20 21.98 7.58 2.68
N GLY A 21 21.55 7.92 3.89
CA GLY A 21 20.29 7.42 4.42
C GLY A 21 19.28 8.56 4.35
N GLY A 22 18.65 8.80 3.21
CA GLY A 22 17.46 9.64 3.18
C GLY A 22 16.46 9.03 4.14
N ARG A 23 16.33 9.59 5.35
CA ARG A 23 15.22 9.26 6.25
C ARG A 23 13.96 9.84 5.59
N GLY A 24 13.45 9.12 4.59
CA GLY A 24 12.03 9.19 4.28
C GLY A 24 11.25 9.00 5.57
N GLN A 25 10.09 9.63 5.69
CA GLN A 25 9.26 9.42 6.86
C GLN A 25 9.07 7.91 7.10
N PRO A 26 9.13 7.45 8.36
CA PRO A 26 8.92 6.04 8.64
C PRO A 26 7.56 5.62 8.08
N CYS A 27 7.52 4.47 7.40
CA CYS A 27 6.27 3.93 6.88
C CYS A 27 5.26 3.75 8.00
N SER A 28 3.99 3.81 7.63
CA SER A 28 2.85 3.73 8.52
C SER A 28 1.68 3.03 7.83
N THR A 29 0.68 2.63 8.61
CA THR A 29 -0.58 2.11 8.06
C THR A 29 -1.28 3.13 7.15
N SER A 30 -1.09 4.43 7.38
CA SER A 30 -1.66 5.49 6.53
C SER A 30 -1.04 5.56 5.13
N ASP A 31 0.08 4.88 4.89
CA ASP A 31 0.64 4.72 3.55
C ASP A 31 -0.13 3.68 2.72
N ILE A 32 -1.03 2.91 3.34
CA ILE A 32 -2.03 2.15 2.60
C ILE A 32 -3.16 3.10 2.20
N ARG A 33 -3.32 3.30 0.89
CA ARG A 33 -4.38 4.13 0.32
C ARG A 33 -5.42 3.27 -0.36
N VAL A 34 -6.68 3.57 -0.09
CA VAL A 34 -7.83 2.95 -0.74
C VAL A 34 -8.55 4.01 -1.54
N GLU A 35 -8.64 3.78 -2.85
CA GLU A 35 -9.34 4.65 -3.79
C GLU A 35 -10.44 3.87 -4.48
N GLN A 36 -11.58 4.51 -4.70
CA GLN A 36 -12.74 3.90 -5.33
C GLN A 36 -13.30 4.81 -6.42
N ARG A 37 -13.77 4.20 -7.50
CA ARG A 37 -14.50 4.88 -8.57
C ARG A 37 -15.65 4.04 -9.09
N THR A 38 -16.69 4.68 -9.60
CA THR A 38 -17.68 4.04 -10.46
C THR A 38 -17.02 3.64 -11.78
N THR A 39 -17.37 2.48 -12.31
CA THR A 39 -16.87 2.01 -13.61
C THR A 39 -17.74 2.46 -14.78
N GLY A 40 -18.99 2.85 -14.49
CA GLY A 40 -20.04 3.10 -15.48
C GLY A 40 -20.78 1.85 -15.96
N ALA A 41 -20.29 0.65 -15.60
CA ALA A 41 -20.98 -0.60 -15.90
C ALA A 41 -22.10 -0.88 -14.89
N SER A 42 -23.09 -1.66 -15.33
CA SER A 42 -24.15 -2.23 -14.49
C SER A 42 -24.07 -3.75 -14.57
N VAL A 43 -24.07 -4.39 -13.41
CA VAL A 43 -24.00 -5.86 -13.25
C VAL A 43 -25.22 -6.27 -12.45
N GLU A 44 -26.05 -7.12 -13.05
CA GLU A 44 -27.34 -7.56 -12.46
C GLU A 44 -28.21 -6.39 -11.94
N GLY A 45 -28.18 -5.25 -12.66
CA GLY A 45 -28.97 -4.07 -12.32
C GLY A 45 -28.37 -3.19 -11.22
N GLN A 46 -27.19 -3.52 -10.68
CA GLN A 46 -26.46 -2.69 -9.72
C GLN A 46 -25.26 -1.98 -10.38
N PRO A 47 -24.91 -0.76 -9.95
CA PRO A 47 -23.69 -0.10 -10.43
C PRO A 47 -22.44 -0.86 -9.98
N GLU A 48 -21.47 -0.97 -10.88
CA GLU A 48 -20.17 -1.59 -10.59
C GLU A 48 -19.15 -0.52 -10.16
N TYR A 49 -18.44 -0.81 -9.07
CA TYR A 49 -17.35 0.01 -8.54
C TYR A 49 -16.03 -0.73 -8.66
N GLN A 50 -14.94 0.01 -8.90
CA GLN A 50 -13.58 -0.52 -8.80
C GLN A 50 -12.86 0.11 -7.61
N VAL A 51 -12.33 -0.75 -6.74
CA VAL A 51 -11.46 -0.37 -5.63
C VAL A 51 -10.01 -0.63 -6.00
N THR A 52 -9.14 0.30 -5.62
CA THR A 52 -7.69 0.22 -5.78
C THR A 52 -7.04 0.40 -4.41
N VAL A 53 -6.38 -0.64 -3.91
CA VAL A 53 -5.61 -0.61 -2.67
C VAL A 53 -4.14 -0.52 -3.03
N SER A 54 -3.45 0.53 -2.58
CA SER A 54 -2.05 0.78 -2.89
C SER A 54 -1.22 1.06 -1.65
N ASN A 55 0.08 0.78 -1.70
CA ASN A 55 1.06 1.20 -0.70
C ASN A 55 1.89 2.34 -1.28
N THR A 56 1.91 3.49 -0.61
CA THR A 56 2.71 4.67 -1.01
C THR A 56 4.11 4.68 -0.42
N CYS A 57 4.37 3.84 0.59
CA CYS A 57 5.69 3.74 1.19
C CYS A 57 6.61 2.78 0.42
N ASP A 58 7.93 2.99 0.52
CA ASP A 58 8.92 2.14 -0.16
C ASP A 58 9.05 0.74 0.46
N CYS A 59 8.79 0.60 1.76
CA CYS A 59 8.76 -0.72 2.39
C CYS A 59 7.47 -1.47 2.06
N PRO A 60 7.54 -2.76 1.69
CA PRO A 60 6.35 -3.60 1.55
C PRO A 60 5.53 -3.65 2.84
N GLN A 61 4.21 -3.74 2.71
CA GLN A 61 3.30 -3.88 3.83
C GLN A 61 2.38 -5.09 3.64
N SER A 62 2.39 -6.05 4.57
CA SER A 62 1.56 -7.26 4.52
C SER A 62 0.38 -7.19 5.48
N LYS A 63 -0.46 -8.24 5.48
CA LYS A 63 -1.63 -8.36 6.37
C LYS A 63 -2.47 -7.08 6.43
N VAL A 64 -2.67 -6.45 5.27
CA VAL A 64 -3.52 -5.26 5.14
C VAL A 64 -4.97 -5.67 5.37
N MET A 65 -5.56 -5.14 6.44
CA MET A 65 -6.94 -5.40 6.84
C MET A 65 -7.81 -4.17 6.61
N LEU A 66 -8.93 -4.36 5.93
CA LEU A 66 -9.94 -3.33 5.68
C LEU A 66 -11.24 -3.68 6.43
N LEU A 67 -11.95 -2.68 6.92
CA LEU A 67 -13.36 -2.85 7.28
C LEU A 67 -14.17 -3.08 5.99
N CYS A 68 -14.94 -4.16 5.95
CA CYS A 68 -15.73 -4.54 4.78
C CYS A 68 -17.11 -5.15 5.10
N TYR A 69 -17.40 -5.49 6.36
CA TYR A 69 -18.71 -6.03 6.80
C TYR A 69 -19.24 -7.17 5.91
N GLY A 70 -18.37 -8.12 5.54
CA GLY A 70 -18.72 -9.26 4.69
C GLY A 70 -18.63 -9.02 3.18
N LEU A 71 -18.36 -7.77 2.74
CA LEU A 71 -18.22 -7.36 1.34
C LEU A 71 -19.49 -7.67 0.50
N ASN A 72 -20.44 -6.73 0.50
CA ASN A 72 -21.69 -6.91 -0.24
C ASN A 72 -21.48 -6.71 -1.74
N SER A 73 -21.87 -7.71 -2.54
CA SER A 73 -21.86 -7.66 -4.00
C SER A 73 -22.91 -8.61 -4.55
N VAL A 74 -23.55 -8.24 -5.66
CA VAL A 74 -24.48 -9.15 -6.38
C VAL A 74 -23.74 -10.23 -7.17
N THR A 75 -22.45 -10.01 -7.46
CA THR A 75 -21.57 -10.99 -8.09
C THR A 75 -20.35 -11.29 -7.22
N ASP A 76 -19.77 -12.47 -7.41
CA ASP A 76 -18.56 -12.88 -6.69
C ASP A 76 -17.41 -11.91 -6.96
N VAL A 77 -16.83 -11.39 -5.86
CA VAL A 77 -15.59 -10.59 -5.91
C VAL A 77 -14.40 -11.53 -5.87
N ASP A 78 -13.35 -11.24 -6.65
CA ASP A 78 -12.14 -12.07 -6.70
C ASP A 78 -11.52 -12.26 -5.29
N PRO A 79 -11.57 -13.49 -4.72
CA PRO A 79 -11.08 -13.75 -3.37
C PRO A 79 -9.55 -13.66 -3.27
N ARG A 80 -8.83 -13.63 -4.40
CA ARG A 80 -7.38 -13.40 -4.43
C ARG A 80 -7.04 -11.94 -4.18
N ALA A 81 -7.95 -11.02 -4.48
CA ALA A 81 -7.78 -9.60 -4.29
C ALA A 81 -8.26 -9.15 -2.90
N ILE A 82 -9.42 -9.63 -2.45
CA ILE A 82 -9.98 -9.31 -1.13
C ILE A 82 -10.84 -10.46 -0.63
N LYS A 83 -10.70 -10.82 0.65
CA LYS A 83 -11.50 -11.90 1.26
C LYS A 83 -11.91 -11.57 2.69
N PRO A 84 -13.19 -11.73 3.08
CA PRO A 84 -13.61 -11.66 4.48
C PRO A 84 -12.85 -12.66 5.35
N VAL A 85 -12.34 -12.20 6.48
CA VAL A 85 -11.70 -13.06 7.51
C VAL A 85 -12.59 -13.23 8.74
N ASP A 86 -13.51 -12.30 8.97
CA ASP A 86 -14.57 -12.37 9.97
C ASP A 86 -15.78 -11.53 9.52
N ALA A 87 -16.73 -11.26 10.43
CA ALA A 87 -17.94 -10.50 10.14
C ALA A 87 -17.72 -9.02 9.77
N LYS A 88 -16.53 -8.46 10.03
CA LYS A 88 -16.19 -7.05 9.84
C LYS A 88 -15.00 -6.83 8.93
N LEU A 89 -13.97 -7.68 9.03
CA LEU A 89 -12.67 -7.47 8.40
C LEU A 89 -12.50 -8.29 7.13
N CYS A 90 -11.80 -7.69 6.16
CA CYS A 90 -11.32 -8.35 4.97
C CYS A 90 -9.80 -8.22 4.86
N ALA A 91 -9.16 -9.31 4.45
CA ALA A 91 -7.74 -9.33 4.11
C ALA A 91 -7.55 -9.00 2.63
N VAL A 92 -6.65 -8.06 2.33
CA VAL A 92 -6.24 -7.72 0.96
C VAL A 92 -5.15 -8.68 0.49
N ALA A 93 -5.20 -9.10 -0.77
CA ALA A 93 -4.24 -10.02 -1.39
C ALA A 93 -3.99 -11.32 -0.59
N GLY A 94 -4.96 -11.78 0.20
CA GLY A 94 -4.78 -12.90 1.12
C GLY A 94 -3.70 -12.68 2.17
N GLY A 95 -3.42 -11.42 2.53
CA GLY A 95 -2.39 -11.03 3.49
C GLY A 95 -0.98 -10.92 2.92
N ARG A 96 -0.76 -11.18 1.62
CA ARG A 96 0.55 -11.02 0.98
C ARG A 96 1.04 -9.57 1.04
N PRO A 97 2.37 -9.33 1.01
CA PRO A 97 2.92 -7.98 0.99
C PRO A 97 2.47 -7.17 -0.24
N LEU A 98 2.07 -5.92 -0.02
CA LEU A 98 1.86 -4.91 -1.03
C LEU A 98 3.12 -4.06 -1.14
N SER A 99 3.82 -4.16 -2.26
CA SER A 99 4.95 -3.29 -2.59
C SER A 99 4.47 -1.97 -3.21
N LYS A 100 5.32 -0.94 -3.12
CA LYS A 100 5.07 0.32 -3.82
C LYS A 100 4.91 0.08 -5.32
N GLY A 101 3.92 0.72 -5.93
CA GLY A 101 3.67 0.63 -7.38
C GLY A 101 2.97 -0.65 -7.85
N THR A 102 2.67 -1.60 -6.95
CA THR A 102 1.91 -2.83 -7.28
C THR A 102 0.56 -2.84 -6.56
N PRO A 103 -0.42 -2.03 -7.00
CA PRO A 103 -1.71 -1.96 -6.33
C PRO A 103 -2.56 -3.21 -6.57
N VAL A 104 -3.39 -3.56 -5.58
CA VAL A 104 -4.42 -4.59 -5.71
C VAL A 104 -5.71 -3.92 -6.16
N LYS A 105 -6.37 -4.50 -7.16
CA LYS A 105 -7.62 -3.98 -7.70
C LYS A 105 -8.69 -5.06 -7.65
N PHE A 106 -9.89 -4.67 -7.24
CA PHE A 106 -11.06 -5.54 -7.32
C PHE A 106 -12.29 -4.72 -7.69
N LYS A 107 -13.30 -5.42 -8.18
CA LYS A 107 -14.59 -4.85 -8.55
C LYS A 107 -15.69 -5.51 -7.73
N TYR A 108 -16.71 -4.74 -7.41
CA TYR A 108 -17.94 -5.24 -6.80
C TYR A 108 -19.13 -4.45 -7.36
N ALA A 109 -20.30 -5.06 -7.33
CA ALA A 109 -21.53 -4.44 -7.81
C ALA A 109 -22.56 -4.41 -6.69
N TRP A 110 -22.98 -3.20 -6.29
CA TRP A 110 -23.91 -3.03 -5.18
C TRP A 110 -24.73 -1.75 -5.33
N LYS A 111 -25.82 -1.63 -4.56
CA LYS A 111 -26.75 -0.49 -4.66
C LYS A 111 -26.09 0.86 -4.37
N THR A 112 -25.16 0.88 -3.42
CA THR A 112 -24.44 2.09 -3.00
C THR A 112 -22.95 1.77 -2.85
N PRO A 113 -22.06 2.77 -3.03
CA PRO A 113 -20.65 2.57 -2.74
C PRO A 113 -20.46 2.21 -1.27
N GLN A 114 -19.62 1.24 -1.00
CA GLN A 114 -19.17 0.84 0.31
C GLN A 114 -17.82 1.50 0.62
N ASP A 115 -17.61 1.90 1.88
CA ASP A 115 -16.33 2.36 2.38
C ASP A 115 -15.45 1.19 2.80
N PHE A 116 -14.14 1.35 2.59
CA PHE A 116 -13.13 0.37 2.98
C PHE A 116 -12.02 1.01 3.84
N PRO A 117 -12.32 1.46 5.07
CA PRO A 117 -11.31 2.01 5.97
C PRO A 117 -10.18 1.01 6.23
N VAL A 118 -8.94 1.50 6.19
CA VAL A 118 -7.77 0.71 6.59
C VAL A 118 -7.76 0.57 8.10
N VAL A 119 -7.65 -0.66 8.59
CA VAL A 119 -7.59 -0.98 10.02
C VAL A 119 -6.15 -1.20 10.47
N SER A 120 -5.41 -2.01 9.73
CA SER A 120 -4.04 -2.39 10.10
C SER A 120 -3.23 -2.89 8.90
N SER A 121 -1.91 -2.86 9.06
CA SER A 121 -0.92 -3.49 8.18
C SER A 121 0.33 -3.84 9.00
N GLU A 122 1.15 -4.75 8.48
CA GLU A 122 2.47 -5.06 9.01
C GLU A 122 3.54 -4.53 8.05
N ILE A 123 4.45 -3.70 8.56
CA ILE A 123 5.47 -3.01 7.78
C ILE A 123 6.76 -3.84 7.75
N HIS A 124 7.35 -3.99 6.55
CA HIS A 124 8.59 -4.74 6.32
C HIS A 124 9.70 -3.81 5.80
N CYS A 125 10.32 -3.09 6.73
CA CYS A 125 11.62 -2.43 6.57
C CYS A 125 12.65 -3.21 7.41
#